data_AF-A0A0G0HRR7-F1
#
_entry.id   AF-A0A0G0HRR7-F1
#
_cell.length_a   1.000
_cell.length_b   1.000
_cell.length_c   1.000
_cell.angle_alpha   90.00
_cell.angle_beta   90.00
_cell.angle_gamma   90.00
#
_symmetry.space_group_name_H-M   'P 1'
#
loop_
_entity.id
_entity.type
_entity.pdbx_description
1 polymer ?
#
loop_
_entity_poly.entity_id
_entity_poly.type
_entity_poly.pdbx_seq_one_letter_code
_entity_poly.pdbx_strand_id
1 'polypeptide(L)'
;MKKKVFGMKLSRGRSARMALRRTLIRALVLNGKIITTKSKVKFVQRDIEKLVSDSIKADLSKRRKVYAFLANDRNISNRLFEIANGFSSRSSGFTKMTLLPRRRGDNAELARLEWTETVIVADKKQAVSKSGKKKVVTEKPKKENFKTKLTARLAKRDKTETKKVSIKK
;
A
#
# COMPACT_ATOMS: atom_id res chain seq x y z
N MET A 1 35.11 2.09 15.45
CA MET A 1 33.68 2.44 15.26
C MET A 1 33.59 3.76 14.49
N LYS A 2 32.94 3.84 13.31
CA LYS A 2 32.81 5.12 12.58
C LYS A 2 31.83 6.04 13.34
N LYS A 3 32.36 6.99 14.11
CA LYS A 3 31.57 8.00 14.83
C LYS A 3 30.61 8.70 13.84
N LYS A 4 29.34 8.87 14.24
CA LYS A 4 28.26 9.56 13.48
C LYS A 4 27.54 8.80 12.36
N VAL A 5 27.68 7.48 12.21
CA VAL A 5 26.80 6.71 11.29
C VAL A 5 25.63 6.10 12.06
N PHE A 6 24.52 6.84 12.19
CA PHE A 6 23.30 6.35 12.83
C PHE A 6 22.49 5.44 11.88
N GLY A 7 22.33 4.17 12.26
CA GLY A 7 21.41 3.21 11.62
C GLY A 7 21.96 2.41 10.43
N MET A 8 21.17 1.45 9.95
CA MET A 8 21.53 0.54 8.85
C MET A 8 21.30 1.20 7.48
N LYS A 9 22.32 1.19 6.61
CA LYS A 9 22.23 1.82 5.27
C LYS A 9 21.71 0.89 4.16
N LEU A 10 21.78 -0.44 4.35
CA LEU A 10 21.37 -1.48 3.39
C LEU A 10 21.94 -1.30 1.97
N SER A 11 23.17 -0.78 1.87
CA SER A 11 23.87 -0.47 0.61
C SER A 11 23.03 0.36 -0.38
N ARG A 12 22.20 1.27 0.13
CA ARG A 12 21.32 2.14 -0.68
C ARG A 12 21.52 3.61 -0.33
N GLY A 13 21.31 4.49 -1.32
CA GLY A 13 21.18 5.94 -1.12
C GLY A 13 19.94 6.31 -0.29
N ARG A 14 19.82 7.57 0.16
CA ARG A 14 18.75 8.02 1.07
C ARG A 14 17.35 7.83 0.48
N SER A 15 17.14 8.26 -0.77
CA SER A 15 15.84 8.17 -1.48
C SER A 15 15.40 6.72 -1.64
N ALA A 16 16.24 5.86 -2.22
CA ALA A 16 15.98 4.44 -2.41
C ALA A 16 15.72 3.72 -1.07
N ARG A 17 16.43 4.10 -0.01
CA ARG A 17 16.22 3.54 1.32
C ARG A 17 14.85 3.93 1.90
N MET A 18 14.38 5.16 1.70
CA MET A 18 13.04 5.57 2.12
C MET A 18 11.94 4.88 1.31
N ALA A 19 12.13 4.73 -0.01
CA ALA A 19 11.23 3.97 -0.86
C ALA A 19 11.12 2.50 -0.40
N LEU A 20 12.24 1.87 -0.04
CA LEU A 20 12.26 0.51 0.49
C LEU A 20 11.43 0.37 1.77
N ARG A 21 11.54 1.33 2.71
CA ARG A 21 10.74 1.31 3.95
C ARG A 21 9.25 1.32 3.66
N ARG A 22 8.82 2.29 2.85
CA ARG A 22 7.42 2.45 2.46
C ARG A 22 6.91 1.18 1.78
N THR A 23 7.70 0.59 0.89
CA THR A 23 7.35 -0.63 0.18
C THR A 23 7.17 -1.83 1.11
N LEU A 24 8.09 -2.03 2.05
CA LEU A 24 7.99 -3.14 3.01
C LEU A 24 6.82 -2.97 3.98
N ILE A 25 6.57 -1.74 4.45
CA ILE A 25 5.43 -1.44 5.34
C ILE A 25 4.11 -1.62 4.60
N ARG A 26 3.99 -1.09 3.38
CA ARG A 26 2.83 -1.32 2.49
C ARG A 26 2.58 -2.81 2.29
N ALA A 27 3.61 -3.59 1.99
CA ALA A 27 3.47 -5.03 1.80
C ALA A 27 3.01 -5.75 3.08
N LEU A 28 3.49 -5.33 4.25
CA LEU A 28 3.04 -5.89 5.53
C LEU A 28 1.58 -5.55 5.84
N VAL A 29 1.17 -4.30 5.62
CA VAL A 29 -0.22 -3.85 5.86
C VAL A 29 -1.20 -4.57 4.92
N LEU A 30 -0.82 -4.80 3.66
CA LEU A 30 -1.66 -5.49 2.69
C LEU A 30 -1.76 -6.99 2.98
N ASN A 31 -0.63 -7.67 3.17
CA ASN A 31 -0.58 -9.14 3.23
C ASN A 31 -0.66 -9.71 4.66
N GLY A 32 -0.49 -8.87 5.69
CA GLY A 32 -0.39 -9.27 7.09
C GLY A 32 0.94 -9.93 7.49
N LYS A 33 1.65 -10.54 6.53
CA LYS A 33 2.96 -11.15 6.71
C LYS A 33 3.83 -10.99 5.47
N ILE A 34 5.14 -10.86 5.67
CA ILE A 34 6.13 -10.77 4.59
C ILE A 34 7.36 -11.61 4.90
N ILE A 35 8.03 -12.11 3.86
CA ILE A 35 9.31 -12.83 3.97
C ILE A 35 10.38 -12.00 3.28
N THR A 36 11.43 -11.64 4.01
CA THR A 36 12.53 -10.82 3.48
C THR A 36 13.84 -11.14 4.21
N THR A 37 14.92 -10.41 3.94
CA THR A 37 16.18 -10.63 4.64
C THR A 37 16.11 -10.07 6.07
N LYS A 38 16.75 -10.75 7.02
CA LYS A 38 16.81 -10.35 8.44
C LYS A 38 17.24 -8.90 8.62
N SER A 39 18.21 -8.44 7.83
CA SER A 39 18.69 -7.05 7.85
C SER A 39 17.61 -6.05 7.42
N LYS A 40 16.75 -6.40 6.44
CA LYS A 40 15.62 -5.56 6.02
C LYS A 40 14.51 -5.55 7.07
N VAL A 41 14.24 -6.68 7.73
CA VAL A 41 13.25 -6.76 8.81
C VAL A 41 13.65 -5.84 9.97
N LYS A 42 14.86 -6.02 10.53
CA LYS A 42 15.36 -5.19 11.63
C LYS A 42 15.37 -3.70 11.30
N PHE A 43 15.61 -3.36 10.04
CA PHE A 43 15.64 -1.99 9.57
C PHE A 43 14.26 -1.32 9.59
N VAL A 44 13.19 -2.05 9.24
CA VAL A 44 11.82 -1.52 9.11
C VAL A 44 11.02 -1.64 10.41
N GLN A 45 11.36 -2.59 11.28
CA GLN A 45 10.63 -2.88 12.51
C GLN A 45 10.40 -1.65 13.39
N ARG A 46 11.44 -0.84 13.63
CA ARG A 46 11.34 0.41 14.41
C ARG A 46 10.34 1.41 13.84
N ASP A 47 10.27 1.49 12.51
CA ASP A 47 9.36 2.41 11.83
C ASP A 47 7.91 1.88 11.91
N ILE A 48 7.70 0.56 11.78
CA ILE A 48 6.37 -0.06 11.95
C ILE A 48 5.84 0.16 13.37
N GLU A 49 6.65 -0.14 14.39
CA GLU A 49 6.23 -0.01 15.79
C GLU A 49 5.77 1.42 16.10
N LYS A 50 6.51 2.42 15.61
CA LYS A 50 6.14 3.83 15.76
C LYS A 50 4.86 4.17 15.02
N LEU A 51 4.69 3.70 13.79
CA LEU A 51 3.49 3.96 12.99
C LEU A 51 2.25 3.35 13.62
N VAL A 52 2.33 2.12 14.14
CA VAL A 52 1.21 1.47 14.84
C VAL A 52 0.88 2.24 16.12
N SER A 53 1.87 2.61 16.93
CA SER A 53 1.66 3.40 18.15
C SER A 53 1.01 4.76 17.86
N ASP A 54 1.47 5.47 16.83
CA ASP A 54 0.84 6.72 16.37
C ASP A 54 -0.58 6.49 15.84
N SER A 55 -0.86 5.32 15.27
CA SER A 55 -2.17 4.95 14.73
C SER A 55 -3.18 4.61 15.83
N ILE A 56 -2.77 3.97 16.93
CA ILE A 56 -3.61 3.69 18.10
C ILE A 56 -4.11 5.01 18.73
N LYS A 57 -3.24 6.02 18.87
CA LYS A 57 -3.62 7.32 19.46
C LYS A 57 -4.56 8.14 18.58
N ALA A 58 -4.53 7.93 17.26
CA ALA A 58 -5.46 8.45 16.26
C ALA A 58 -5.76 9.98 16.23
N ASP A 59 -4.98 10.84 16.91
CA ASP A 59 -5.07 12.31 16.84
C ASP A 59 -4.83 12.86 15.40
N LEU A 60 -5.39 14.01 15.06
CA LEU A 60 -5.29 14.64 13.73
C LEU A 60 -3.83 14.85 13.31
N SER A 61 -2.98 15.31 14.22
CA SER A 61 -1.54 15.50 13.96
C SER A 61 -0.85 14.16 13.63
N LYS A 62 -1.20 13.10 14.37
CA LYS A 62 -0.68 11.75 14.16
C LYS A 62 -1.16 11.15 12.84
N ARG A 63 -2.44 11.33 12.51
CA ARG A 63 -3.00 10.90 11.22
C ARG A 63 -2.28 11.54 10.04
N ARG A 64 -2.02 12.85 10.10
CA ARG A 64 -1.24 13.57 9.07
C ARG A 64 0.19 13.05 8.96
N LYS A 65 0.86 12.75 10.08
CA LYS A 65 2.22 12.19 10.11
C LYS A 65 2.28 10.80 9.45
N VAL A 66 1.36 9.91 9.81
CA VAL A 66 1.26 8.56 9.23
C VAL A 66 0.99 8.64 7.73
N TYR A 67 0.05 9.50 7.32
CA TYR A 67 -0.31 9.71 5.93
C TYR A 67 0.88 10.23 5.09
N ALA A 68 1.60 11.23 5.58
CA ALA A 68 2.79 11.77 4.92
C ALA A 68 3.91 10.72 4.81
N PHE A 69 4.09 9.88 5.84
CA PHE A 69 5.10 8.83 5.81
C PHE A 69 4.79 7.77 4.73
N LEU A 70 3.52 7.37 4.60
CA LEU A 70 3.02 6.39 3.62
C LEU A 70 2.80 6.98 2.21
N ALA A 71 3.41 8.12 1.91
CA ALA A 71 3.35 8.78 0.61
C ALA A 71 1.91 9.15 0.18
N ASN A 72 1.08 9.57 1.14
CA ASN A 72 -0.28 10.05 0.91
C ASN A 72 -1.23 8.99 0.32
N ASP A 73 -0.98 7.70 0.63
CA ASP A 73 -1.84 6.61 0.22
C ASP A 73 -2.97 6.38 1.24
N ARG A 74 -4.17 6.83 0.90
CA ARG A 74 -5.34 6.77 1.80
C ARG A 74 -5.77 5.34 2.12
N ASN A 75 -5.68 4.43 1.15
CA ASN A 75 -6.15 3.06 1.33
C ASN A 75 -5.30 2.33 2.37
N ILE A 76 -3.98 2.51 2.29
CA ILE A 76 -3.04 1.86 3.22
C ILE A 76 -3.09 2.52 4.58
N SER A 77 -3.18 3.85 4.65
CA SER A 77 -3.29 4.53 5.94
C SER A 77 -4.54 4.08 6.68
N ASN A 78 -5.69 4.00 6.00
CA ASN A 78 -6.94 3.56 6.60
C ASN A 78 -6.86 2.11 7.09
N ARG A 79 -6.33 1.20 6.26
CA ARG A 79 -6.10 -0.20 6.65
C ARG A 79 -5.16 -0.32 7.86
N LEU A 80 -4.13 0.54 7.94
CA LEU A 80 -3.25 0.57 9.11
C LEU A 80 -3.98 1.03 10.38
N PHE A 81 -4.87 2.03 10.29
CA PHE A 81 -5.69 2.44 11.44
C PHE A 81 -6.65 1.34 11.90
N GLU A 82 -7.27 0.61 10.95
CA GLU A 82 -8.10 -0.55 11.26
C GLU A 82 -7.31 -1.65 11.98
N ILE A 83 -6.11 -1.96 11.48
CA ILE A 83 -5.20 -2.92 12.11
C ILE A 83 -4.77 -2.43 13.51
N ALA A 84 -4.46 -1.14 13.65
CA ALA A 84 -4.02 -0.55 14.90
C ALA A 84 -5.06 -0.66 16.03
N ASN A 85 -6.36 -0.56 15.71
CA ASN A 85 -7.42 -0.73 16.69
C ASN A 85 -7.39 -2.13 17.35
N GLY A 86 -7.00 -3.16 16.60
CA GLY A 86 -6.82 -4.52 17.12
C GLY A 86 -5.71 -4.62 18.18
N PHE A 87 -4.76 -3.69 18.18
CA PHE A 87 -3.62 -3.66 19.09
C PHE A 87 -3.80 -2.73 20.30
N SER A 88 -5.00 -2.21 20.55
CA SER A 88 -5.24 -1.20 21.59
C SER A 88 -4.89 -1.67 23.01
N SER A 89 -4.99 -2.98 23.29
CA SER A 89 -4.64 -3.59 24.57
C SER A 89 -3.13 -3.72 24.80
N ARG A 90 -2.31 -3.56 23.75
CA ARG A 90 -0.88 -3.85 23.76
C ARG A 90 -0.06 -2.56 23.73
N SER A 91 0.90 -2.44 24.64
CA SER A 91 1.78 -1.25 24.73
C SER A 91 2.91 -1.24 23.69
N SER A 92 3.45 -2.42 23.34
CA SER A 92 4.59 -2.57 22.42
C SER A 92 4.68 -3.98 21.81
N GLY A 93 5.55 -4.17 20.83
CA GLY A 93 5.76 -5.49 20.21
C GLY A 93 4.61 -5.92 19.29
N PHE A 94 4.18 -5.01 18.40
CA PHE A 94 3.08 -5.26 17.45
C PHE A 94 3.46 -6.23 16.31
N THR A 95 4.76 -6.39 16.06
CA THR A 95 5.29 -7.29 15.03
C THR A 95 6.17 -8.36 15.64
N LYS A 96 6.10 -9.56 15.07
CA LYS A 96 6.93 -10.71 15.38
C LYS A 96 7.87 -11.02 14.22
N MET A 97 9.13 -11.34 14.55
CA MET A 97 10.13 -11.81 13.59
C MET A 97 10.44 -13.28 13.84
N THR A 98 10.25 -14.12 12.83
CA THR A 98 10.62 -15.54 12.86
C THR A 98 11.74 -15.78 11.85
N LEU A 99 12.86 -16.37 12.28
CA LEU A 99 13.95 -16.73 11.36
C LEU A 99 13.53 -17.89 10.45
N LEU A 100 13.98 -17.84 9.21
CA LEU A 100 13.76 -18.87 8.21
C LEU A 100 15.10 -19.45 7.74
N PRO A 101 15.08 -20.61 7.05
CA PRO A 101 16.28 -21.15 6.40
C PRO A 101 16.93 -20.11 5.49
N ARG A 102 18.26 -20.21 5.35
CA ARG A 102 19.02 -19.32 4.48
C ARG A 102 18.63 -19.51 3.02
N ARG A 103 18.65 -18.43 2.26
CA ARG A 103 18.31 -18.44 0.84
C ARG A 103 19.38 -19.20 0.05
N ARG A 104 18.94 -20.11 -0.82
CA ARG A 104 19.83 -20.81 -1.76
C ARG A 104 20.42 -19.82 -2.77
N GLY A 105 21.73 -19.89 -3.01
CA GLY A 105 22.45 -19.05 -3.95
C GLY A 105 23.33 -18.01 -3.26
N ASP A 106 22.72 -17.06 -2.54
CA ASP A 106 23.44 -15.96 -1.86
C ASP A 106 23.64 -16.19 -0.35
N ASN A 107 23.16 -17.32 0.18
CA ASN A 107 23.20 -17.70 1.60
C ASN A 107 22.64 -16.62 2.55
N ALA A 108 21.74 -15.77 2.06
CA ALA A 108 21.21 -14.67 2.84
C ALA A 108 20.27 -15.17 3.95
N GLU A 109 20.43 -14.64 5.17
CA GLU A 109 19.52 -14.93 6.29
C GLU A 109 18.14 -14.34 6.04
N LEU A 110 17.13 -15.21 5.94
CA LEU A 110 15.74 -14.82 5.78
C LEU A 110 15.02 -14.76 7.12
N ALA A 111 14.03 -13.88 7.17
CA ALA A 111 13.12 -13.76 8.28
C ALA A 111 11.71 -13.44 7.77
N ARG A 112 10.72 -14.04 8.41
CA ARG A 112 9.31 -13.68 8.28
C ARG A 112 9.00 -12.58 9.28
N LEU A 113 8.38 -11.51 8.81
CA LEU A 113 7.81 -10.44 9.63
C LEU A 113 6.29 -10.55 9.55
N GLU A 114 5.64 -10.67 10.70
CA GLU A 114 4.19 -10.85 10.82
C GLU A 114 3.63 -10.00 11.98
N TRP A 115 2.35 -9.70 11.93
CA TRP A 115 1.61 -9.13 13.06
C TRP A 115 1.53 -10.12 14.22
N THR A 116 1.66 -9.64 15.46
CA THR A 116 1.63 -10.52 16.64
C THR A 116 0.25 -11.11 16.89
N GLU A 117 -0.80 -10.33 16.66
CA GLU A 117 -2.19 -10.74 16.80
C GLU A 117 -2.82 -10.86 15.42
N THR A 118 -3.64 -11.90 15.25
CA THR A 118 -4.39 -12.10 14.02
C THR A 118 -5.53 -11.09 14.00
N VAL A 119 -5.28 -9.91 13.43
CA VAL A 119 -6.37 -8.96 13.19
C VAL A 119 -7.28 -9.58 12.14
N ILE A 120 -8.48 -10.00 12.58
CA ILE A 120 -9.58 -10.37 11.68
C ILE A 120 -10.10 -9.07 11.10
N VAL A 121 -9.40 -8.55 10.08
CA VAL A 121 -9.97 -7.51 9.24
C VAL A 121 -11.08 -8.21 8.47
N ALA A 122 -12.34 -7.86 8.77
CA ALA A 122 -13.48 -8.39 8.05
C ALA A 122 -13.36 -7.96 6.58
N ASP A 123 -12.76 -8.80 5.75
CA ASP A 123 -12.63 -8.61 4.32
C ASP A 123 -14.03 -8.62 3.70
N LYS A 124 -14.69 -7.45 3.70
CA LYS A 124 -15.87 -7.20 2.87
C LYS A 124 -15.42 -7.20 1.40
N LYS A 125 -15.28 -8.40 0.81
CA LYS A 125 -15.40 -8.78 -0.62
C LYS A 125 -14.33 -9.78 -1.07
N GLN A 126 -14.66 -11.08 -1.01
CA GLN A 126 -14.37 -12.06 -2.07
C GLN A 126 -15.49 -13.11 -2.12
N ALA A 127 -16.65 -12.73 -2.66
CA ALA A 127 -17.75 -13.64 -2.96
C ALA A 127 -18.30 -13.34 -4.36
N VAL A 128 -17.44 -13.32 -5.39
CA VAL A 128 -17.85 -13.41 -6.80
C VAL A 128 -16.73 -14.10 -7.58
N SER A 129 -16.65 -15.43 -7.49
CA SER A 129 -16.03 -16.30 -8.50
C SER A 129 -16.15 -17.76 -8.09
N LYS A 130 -17.33 -18.35 -8.26
CA LYS A 130 -17.55 -19.80 -8.51
C LYS A 130 -19.05 -20.11 -8.71
N SER A 131 -19.53 -19.80 -9.91
CA SER A 131 -20.67 -20.45 -10.58
C SER A 131 -20.66 -19.94 -12.03
N GLY A 132 -20.67 -20.74 -13.09
CA GLY A 132 -20.63 -22.18 -13.24
C GLY A 132 -20.14 -22.54 -14.66
N LYS A 133 -19.75 -23.80 -14.85
CA LYS A 133 -19.59 -24.44 -16.16
C LYS A 133 -20.92 -25.11 -16.53
N LYS A 134 -21.52 -24.75 -17.67
CA LYS A 134 -22.09 -25.61 -18.74
C LYS A 134 -23.21 -24.90 -19.52
N LYS A 135 -22.96 -24.53 -20.77
CA LYS A 135 -23.48 -25.14 -22.01
C LYS A 135 -23.31 -24.19 -23.20
N VAL A 136 -22.90 -24.78 -24.32
CA VAL A 136 -22.75 -24.22 -25.68
C VAL A 136 -24.13 -24.06 -26.33
N VAL A 137 -24.32 -23.05 -27.18
CA VAL A 137 -24.97 -23.07 -28.53
C VAL A 137 -25.43 -21.64 -28.96
N THR A 138 -24.90 -21.20 -30.14
CA THR A 138 -25.34 -20.21 -31.18
C THR A 138 -26.00 -18.87 -30.76
N GLU A 139 -25.68 -17.67 -31.29
CA GLU A 139 -25.71 -17.18 -32.69
C GLU A 139 -24.85 -15.88 -32.86
N LYS A 140 -24.40 -15.56 -34.09
CA LYS A 140 -23.78 -14.26 -34.51
C LYS A 140 -24.88 -13.23 -34.90
N PRO A 141 -24.57 -12.00 -35.37
CA PRO A 141 -24.04 -10.81 -34.68
C PRO A 141 -24.94 -9.56 -34.90
N LYS A 142 -24.94 -8.54 -34.03
CA LYS A 142 -25.36 -7.17 -34.43
C LYS A 142 -24.47 -6.08 -33.83
N LYS A 143 -23.89 -5.28 -34.73
CA LYS A 143 -23.18 -4.01 -34.52
C LYS A 143 -24.21 -2.92 -34.19
N GLU A 144 -23.76 -1.88 -33.46
CA GLU A 144 -24.24 -0.49 -33.32
C GLU A 144 -24.10 -0.04 -31.84
N ASN A 145 -23.59 1.12 -31.39
CA ASN A 145 -23.30 2.42 -31.99
C ASN A 145 -22.19 3.12 -31.15
N PHE A 146 -20.99 3.33 -31.72
CA PHE A 146 -19.89 4.07 -31.07
C PHE A 146 -19.74 5.52 -31.60
N LYS A 147 -20.55 5.92 -32.59
CA LYS A 147 -20.40 7.20 -33.31
C LYS A 147 -21.10 8.41 -32.65
N THR A 148 -22.03 8.22 -31.72
CA THR A 148 -22.81 9.34 -31.13
C THR A 148 -22.10 10.10 -30.01
N LYS A 149 -20.99 9.59 -29.46
CA LYS A 149 -20.24 10.28 -28.38
C LYS A 149 -19.12 11.19 -28.87
N LEU A 150 -18.65 11.06 -30.11
CA LEU A 150 -17.53 11.87 -30.62
C LEU A 150 -17.98 13.29 -31.03
N THR A 151 -19.15 13.42 -31.65
CA THR A 151 -19.71 14.70 -32.11
C THR A 151 -20.10 15.62 -30.96
N ALA A 152 -20.59 15.06 -29.85
CA ALA A 152 -20.92 15.84 -28.64
C ALA A 152 -19.69 16.41 -27.90
N ARG A 153 -18.48 15.86 -28.15
CA ARG A 153 -17.24 16.31 -27.51
C ARG A 153 -16.50 17.38 -28.33
N LEU A 154 -16.70 17.40 -29.65
CA LEU A 154 -16.17 18.44 -30.55
C LEU A 154 -16.98 19.74 -30.46
N ALA A 155 -18.32 19.67 -30.42
CA ALA A 155 -19.19 20.85 -30.30
C ALA A 155 -19.04 21.64 -28.97
N LYS A 156 -18.42 21.05 -27.94
CA LYS A 156 -18.14 21.71 -26.65
C LYS A 156 -16.76 22.40 -26.59
N ARG A 157 -15.85 22.10 -27.51
CA ARG A 157 -14.51 22.73 -27.55
C ARG A 157 -14.54 24.08 -28.28
N ASP A 158 -15.30 24.18 -29.38
CA ASP A 158 -15.35 25.40 -30.20
C ASP A 158 -16.04 26.59 -29.50
N LYS A 159 -16.95 26.33 -28.55
CA LYS A 159 -17.58 27.39 -27.74
C LYS A 159 -16.68 27.97 -26.64
N THR A 160 -15.60 27.27 -26.27
CA THR A 160 -14.68 27.72 -25.21
C THR A 160 -13.50 28.54 -25.73
N GLU A 161 -13.16 28.41 -27.02
CA GLU A 161 -12.07 29.19 -27.63
C GLU A 161 -12.53 30.60 -28.03
N THR A 162 -13.76 30.77 -28.51
CA THR A 162 -14.31 32.10 -28.89
C THR A 162 -14.49 33.04 -27.70
N LYS A 163 -14.74 32.54 -26.48
CA LYS A 163 -14.82 33.36 -25.25
C LYS A 163 -13.46 33.81 -24.70
N LYS A 164 -12.35 33.15 -25.06
CA LYS A 164 -11.01 33.54 -24.56
C LYS A 164 -10.34 34.63 -25.41
N VAL A 165 -10.74 34.78 -26.68
CA VAL A 165 -10.17 35.79 -27.58
C VAL A 165 -10.81 37.18 -27.38
N SER A 166 -12.05 37.26 -26.89
CA SER A 166 -12.77 38.54 -26.73
C SER A 166 -12.51 39.30 -25.42
N ILE A 167 -11.66 38.79 -24.51
CA ILE A 167 -11.40 39.40 -23.18
C ILE A 167 -10.03 40.11 -23.12
N LYS A 168 -9.28 40.14 -24.22
CA LYS A 168 -8.06 40.95 -24.35
C LYS A 168 -8.23 42.05 -25.41
N LYS A 169 -8.76 43.18 -24.99
CA LYS A 169 -8.51 44.52 -25.54
C LYS A 169 -8.60 45.51 -24.40
#